data_AF-A0A2V2FQM0-F1
#
_entry.id   AF-A0A2V2FQM0-F1
#
_cell.length_a   1.000
_cell.length_b   1.000
_cell.length_c   1.000
_cell.angle_alpha   90.00
_cell.angle_beta   90.00
_cell.angle_gamma   90.00
#
_symmetry.space_group_name_H-M   'P 1'
#
loop_
_entity.id
_entity.type
_entity.pdbx_description
1 polymer ?
#
loop_
_entity_poly.entity_id
_entity_poly.type
_entity_poly.pdbx_seq_one_letter_code
_entity_poly.pdbx_strand_id
1 'polypeptide(L)'
;MEFLSVILAQRSQLCVSPALLARLNAQSAPYGLSLSMGDLHALSDCRTQALQNTGRVEFGEGILEKIVAAFADSPYLFQEEYAEALARLQEMFYRCKSETHERISDSALLAAMRAAFDGLAGGSLNYLEETVLTELARVSRGCSAAPEADALGLPAEEE
;
A
#
# COMPACT_ATOMS: atom_id res chain seq x y z
N MET A 1 13.15 -7.68 35.87
CA MET A 1 14.43 -7.68 35.14
C MET A 1 14.37 -8.69 34.01
N GLU A 2 13.87 -8.21 32.87
CA GLU A 2 14.46 -8.35 31.53
C GLU A 2 14.66 -9.75 30.90
N PHE A 3 14.20 -10.86 31.50
CA PHE A 3 14.27 -12.16 30.81
C PHE A 3 13.15 -12.38 29.76
N LEU A 4 12.09 -11.56 29.78
CA LEU A 4 11.05 -11.58 28.72
C LEU A 4 11.44 -10.76 27.48
N SER A 5 12.38 -9.82 27.61
CA SER A 5 12.92 -9.01 26.51
C SER A 5 13.77 -9.84 25.53
N VAL A 6 14.27 -11.00 25.98
CA VAL A 6 15.28 -11.81 25.28
C VAL A 6 14.69 -12.97 24.46
N ILE A 7 13.48 -13.47 24.74
CA ILE A 7 13.03 -14.77 24.19
C ILE A 7 12.19 -14.69 22.90
N LEU A 8 11.51 -13.58 22.58
CA LEU A 8 10.75 -13.48 21.32
C LEU A 8 10.95 -12.14 20.60
N ALA A 9 12.16 -11.57 20.68
CA ALA A 9 12.77 -10.94 19.50
C ALA A 9 13.02 -12.07 18.48
N GLN A 10 11.92 -12.62 17.96
CA GLN A 10 11.86 -13.76 17.10
C GLN A 10 12.61 -13.36 15.83
N ARG A 11 13.88 -13.80 15.76
CA ARG A 11 14.77 -13.78 14.59
C ARG A 11 13.94 -13.56 13.33
N SER A 12 13.96 -12.31 12.87
CA SER A 12 13.31 -11.83 11.66
C SER A 12 13.53 -12.84 10.55
N GLN A 13 12.54 -13.69 10.29
CA GLN A 13 12.51 -14.51 9.09
C GLN A 13 12.00 -13.63 7.95
N LEU A 14 12.78 -12.59 7.65
CA LEU A 14 12.68 -11.81 6.44
C LEU A 14 13.95 -12.13 5.66
N CYS A 15 13.84 -12.90 4.58
CA CYS A 15 14.95 -13.06 3.67
C CYS A 15 15.09 -11.76 2.84
N VAL A 16 15.55 -10.69 3.49
CA VAL A 16 16.12 -9.56 2.73
C VAL A 16 17.26 -10.16 1.93
N SER A 17 17.02 -10.33 0.64
CA SER A 17 17.91 -11.05 -0.24
C SER A 17 18.16 -10.24 -1.51
N PRO A 18 19.37 -10.33 -2.08
CA PRO A 18 19.65 -9.70 -3.37
C PRO A 18 18.70 -10.19 -4.48
N ALA A 19 18.21 -11.43 -4.39
CA ALA A 19 17.26 -11.99 -5.34
C ALA A 19 15.89 -11.30 -5.27
N LEU A 20 15.38 -11.05 -4.05
CA LEU A 20 14.16 -10.26 -3.86
C LEU A 20 14.34 -8.84 -4.38
N LEU A 21 15.44 -8.17 -4.02
CA LEU A 21 15.74 -6.82 -4.51
C LEU A 21 15.73 -6.75 -6.03
N ALA A 22 16.40 -7.70 -6.70
CA ALA A 22 16.46 -7.76 -8.15
C ALA A 22 15.06 -7.93 -8.78
N ARG A 23 14.19 -8.72 -8.16
CA ARG A 23 12.81 -8.91 -8.63
C ARG A 23 11.96 -7.64 -8.48
N LEU A 24 12.05 -6.95 -7.33
CA LEU A 24 11.33 -5.70 -7.12
C LEU A 24 11.80 -4.63 -8.11
N ASN A 25 13.12 -4.46 -8.25
CA ASN A 25 13.69 -3.49 -9.18
C ASN A 25 13.38 -3.83 -10.64
N ALA A 26 13.28 -5.12 -11.01
CA ALA A 26 12.86 -5.49 -12.36
C ALA A 26 11.43 -5.05 -12.69
N GLN A 27 10.54 -5.00 -11.69
CA GLN A 27 9.15 -4.56 -11.85
C GLN A 27 9.04 -3.03 -11.93
N SER A 28 9.86 -2.32 -11.16
CA SER A 28 9.80 -0.87 -11.01
C SER A 28 10.70 -0.09 -11.98
N ALA A 29 11.73 -0.75 -12.55
CA ALA A 29 12.68 -0.13 -13.46
C ALA A 29 12.07 0.51 -14.73
N PRO A 30 11.04 -0.06 -15.39
CA PRO A 30 10.39 0.59 -16.53
C PRO A 30 9.81 1.98 -16.23
N TYR A 31 9.55 2.25 -14.94
CA TYR A 31 8.99 3.50 -14.44
C TYR A 31 10.04 4.41 -13.80
N GLY A 32 11.33 4.06 -13.92
CA GLY A 32 12.44 4.84 -13.34
C GLY A 32 12.60 4.68 -11.83
N LEU A 33 11.96 3.67 -11.23
CA LEU A 33 11.95 3.42 -9.80
C LEU A 33 12.86 2.25 -9.44
N SER A 34 13.61 2.39 -8.36
CA SER A 34 14.55 1.38 -7.86
C SER A 34 14.74 1.49 -6.35
N LEU A 35 15.07 0.35 -5.74
CA LEU A 35 15.40 0.21 -4.32
C LEU A 35 16.87 -0.18 -4.16
N SER A 36 17.46 0.25 -3.06
CA SER A 36 18.73 -0.26 -2.55
C SER A 36 18.51 -1.41 -1.57
N MET A 37 19.60 -2.10 -1.21
CA MET A 37 19.55 -3.07 -0.11
C MET A 37 19.15 -2.41 1.22
N GLY A 38 19.59 -1.17 1.46
CA GLY A 38 19.21 -0.41 2.66
C GLY A 38 17.72 -0.13 2.73
N ASP A 39 17.12 0.24 1.60
CA ASP A 39 15.66 0.48 1.50
C ASP A 39 14.88 -0.82 1.75
N LEU A 40 15.34 -1.94 1.20
CA LEU A 40 14.70 -3.24 1.41
C LEU A 40 14.78 -3.67 2.88
N HIS A 41 15.89 -3.38 3.57
CA HIS A 41 15.99 -3.57 5.02
C HIS A 41 15.00 -2.68 5.79
N ALA A 42 14.94 -1.40 5.47
CA ALA A 42 14.00 -0.48 6.12
C ALA A 42 12.54 -0.91 5.91
N LEU A 43 12.17 -1.32 4.70
CA LEU A 43 10.84 -1.83 4.36
C LEU A 43 10.48 -3.11 5.14
N SER A 44 11.47 -3.97 5.34
CA SER A 44 11.36 -5.19 6.15
C SER A 44 11.14 -4.87 7.64
N ASP A 45 11.83 -3.85 8.16
CA ASP A 45 11.68 -3.41 9.55
C ASP A 45 10.31 -2.73 9.76
N CYS A 46 9.89 -1.84 8.86
CA CYS A 46 8.55 -1.25 8.86
C CYS A 46 7.45 -2.32 8.82
N ARG A 47 7.62 -3.36 8.00
CA ARG A 47 6.71 -4.51 7.97
C ARG A 47 6.59 -5.18 9.33
N THR A 48 7.73 -5.47 9.95
CA THR A 48 7.78 -6.13 11.26
C THR A 48 7.03 -5.31 12.30
N GLN A 49 7.23 -3.99 12.29
CA GLN A 49 6.52 -3.08 13.20
C GLN A 49 5.00 -3.05 12.93
N ALA A 50 4.57 -2.99 11.66
CA ALA A 50 3.15 -2.99 11.29
C ALA A 50 2.45 -4.29 11.70
N LEU A 51 3.12 -5.45 11.51
CA LEU A 51 2.62 -6.75 11.94
C LEU A 51 2.50 -6.83 13.47
N GLN A 52 3.50 -6.35 14.22
CA GLN A 52 3.43 -6.28 15.69
C GLN A 52 2.28 -5.39 16.17
N ASN A 53 2.12 -4.21 15.57
CA ASN A 53 1.06 -3.25 15.93
C ASN A 53 -0.35 -3.82 15.68
N THR A 54 -0.49 -4.70 14.70
CA THR A 54 -1.77 -5.33 14.35
C THR A 54 -1.96 -6.71 15.00
N GLY A 55 -0.98 -7.21 15.76
CA GLY A 55 -1.01 -8.53 16.39
C GLY A 55 -0.91 -9.70 15.42
N ARG A 56 -0.30 -9.49 14.24
CA ARG A 56 -0.21 -10.46 13.14
C ARG A 56 1.16 -11.10 13.03
N VAL A 57 1.21 -12.34 12.57
CA VAL A 57 2.43 -13.07 12.23
C VAL A 57 2.30 -13.58 10.80
N GLU A 58 3.23 -13.18 9.94
CA GLU A 58 3.31 -13.63 8.55
C GLU A 58 4.65 -14.28 8.25
N PHE A 59 4.63 -15.27 7.35
CA PHE A 59 5.82 -15.96 6.88
C PHE A 59 6.07 -15.64 5.40
N GLY A 60 7.33 -15.43 5.00
CA GLY A 60 7.74 -15.20 3.60
C GLY A 60 7.94 -13.72 3.21
N GLU A 61 8.06 -13.45 1.92
CA GLU A 61 8.40 -12.13 1.35
C GLU A 61 7.30 -11.07 1.57
N GLY A 62 6.08 -11.49 1.90
CA GLY A 62 4.99 -10.61 2.34
C GLY A 62 4.21 -9.95 1.22
N ILE A 63 3.57 -8.83 1.56
CA ILE A 63 2.73 -8.06 0.63
C ILE A 63 3.53 -7.10 -0.25
N LEU A 64 4.79 -6.80 0.11
CA LEU A 64 5.62 -5.78 -0.55
C LEU A 64 5.70 -5.96 -2.06
N GLU A 65 5.93 -7.19 -2.53
CA GLU A 65 5.97 -7.45 -3.97
C GLU A 65 4.64 -7.16 -4.66
N LYS A 66 3.51 -7.49 -4.02
CA LYS A 66 2.19 -7.17 -4.58
C LYS A 66 1.93 -5.66 -4.59
N ILE A 67 2.45 -4.93 -3.60
CA ILE A 67 2.39 -3.46 -3.58
C ILE A 67 3.20 -2.89 -4.74
N VAL A 68 4.45 -3.32 -4.91
CA VAL A 68 5.29 -2.87 -6.03
C VAL A 68 4.60 -3.15 -7.36
N ALA A 69 4.10 -4.37 -7.58
CA ALA A 69 3.37 -4.73 -8.79
C ALA A 69 2.09 -3.89 -9.01
N ALA A 70 1.43 -3.44 -7.95
CA ALA A 70 0.18 -2.70 -8.04
C ALA A 70 0.35 -1.18 -8.12
N PHE A 71 1.52 -0.63 -7.77
CA PHE A 71 1.74 0.81 -7.67
C PHE A 71 2.90 1.33 -8.51
N ALA A 72 3.83 0.49 -8.98
CA ALA A 72 5.05 0.95 -9.67
C ALA A 72 4.76 1.80 -10.93
N ASP A 73 3.62 1.58 -11.58
CA ASP A 73 3.15 2.34 -12.75
C ASP A 73 2.30 3.57 -12.40
N SER A 74 2.14 3.89 -11.11
CA SER A 74 1.44 5.11 -10.69
C SER A 74 2.26 6.36 -11.06
N PRO A 75 1.64 7.38 -11.68
CA PRO A 75 2.32 8.62 -12.06
C PRO A 75 2.69 9.50 -10.85
N TYR A 76 2.25 9.10 -9.65
CA TYR A 76 2.44 9.85 -8.41
C TYR A 76 3.57 9.29 -7.53
N LEU A 77 4.29 8.26 -7.99
CA LEU A 77 5.47 7.75 -7.31
C LEU A 77 6.75 8.31 -7.93
N PHE A 78 7.64 8.78 -7.07
CA PHE A 78 8.92 9.37 -7.45
C PHE A 78 10.07 8.64 -6.74
N GLN A 79 11.23 8.58 -7.38
CA GLN A 79 12.37 7.81 -6.90
C GLN A 79 12.87 8.28 -5.53
N GLU A 80 12.80 9.58 -5.26
CA GLU A 80 13.24 10.22 -4.01
C GLU A 80 12.45 9.74 -2.80
N GLU A 81 11.15 9.46 -3.01
CA GLU A 81 10.20 9.11 -1.94
C GLU A 81 9.76 7.65 -2.04
N TYR A 82 10.32 6.87 -2.99
CA TYR A 82 9.79 5.56 -3.34
C TYR A 82 9.79 4.57 -2.18
N ALA A 83 10.91 4.46 -1.46
CA ALA A 83 11.02 3.58 -0.31
C ALA A 83 10.06 3.98 0.83
N GLU A 84 9.93 5.28 1.09
CA GLU A 84 9.01 5.80 2.11
C GLU A 84 7.55 5.55 1.70
N ALA A 85 7.20 5.80 0.44
CA ALA A 85 5.87 5.55 -0.10
C ALA A 85 5.47 4.09 0.02
N LEU A 86 6.36 3.16 -0.34
CA LEU A 86 6.13 1.72 -0.17
C LEU A 86 5.94 1.33 1.30
N ALA A 87 6.72 1.91 2.22
CA ALA A 87 6.59 1.65 3.65
C ALA A 87 5.21 2.07 4.16
N ARG A 88 4.75 3.27 3.77
CA ARG A 88 3.43 3.80 4.13
C ARG A 88 2.29 2.99 3.53
N LEU A 89 2.37 2.66 2.24
CA LEU A 89 1.39 1.79 1.58
C LEU A 89 1.28 0.43 2.27
N GLN A 90 2.41 -0.14 2.68
CA GLN A 90 2.43 -1.40 3.42
C GLN A 90 1.79 -1.29 4.81
N GLU A 91 2.06 -0.23 5.56
CA GLU A 91 1.39 0.02 6.84
C GLU A 91 -0.13 0.15 6.66
N MET A 92 -0.54 0.96 5.68
CA MET A 92 -1.95 1.19 5.37
C MET A 92 -2.67 -0.09 4.97
N PHE A 93 -2.02 -0.95 4.18
CA PHE A 93 -2.55 -2.27 3.82
C PHE A 93 -2.87 -3.10 5.08
N TYR A 94 -1.92 -3.21 6.02
CA TYR A 94 -2.13 -4.01 7.23
C TYR A 94 -3.17 -3.41 8.18
N ARG A 95 -3.24 -2.08 8.27
CA ARG A 95 -4.32 -1.37 8.99
C ARG A 95 -5.68 -1.70 8.39
N CYS A 96 -5.85 -1.51 7.08
CA CYS A 96 -7.09 -1.82 6.38
C CYS A 96 -7.50 -3.28 6.52
N LYS A 97 -6.54 -4.23 6.42
CA LYS A 97 -6.81 -5.66 6.64
C LYS A 97 -7.34 -5.93 8.04
N SER A 98 -6.80 -5.25 9.04
CA SER A 98 -7.23 -5.40 10.44
C SER A 98 -8.61 -4.82 10.67
N GLU A 99 -8.87 -3.61 10.18
CA GLU A 99 -10.18 -2.95 10.32
C GLU A 99 -11.30 -3.67 9.57
N THR A 100 -11.01 -4.20 8.38
CA THR A 100 -11.95 -5.00 7.60
C THR A 100 -12.10 -6.43 8.12
N HIS A 101 -11.44 -6.78 9.23
CA HIS A 101 -11.45 -8.12 9.83
C HIS A 101 -11.10 -9.22 8.82
N GLU A 102 -10.11 -8.96 7.95
CA GLU A 102 -9.66 -9.88 6.90
C GLU A 102 -10.72 -10.27 5.86
N ARG A 103 -11.85 -9.57 5.80
CA ARG A 103 -12.95 -9.91 4.88
C ARG A 103 -12.64 -9.59 3.42
N ILE A 104 -11.68 -8.70 3.18
CA ILE A 104 -11.28 -8.26 1.84
C ILE A 104 -10.00 -8.99 1.42
N SER A 105 -9.99 -9.52 0.20
CA SER A 105 -8.81 -10.17 -0.38
C SER A 105 -7.71 -9.15 -0.66
N ASP A 106 -6.45 -9.59 -0.62
CA ASP A 106 -5.30 -8.71 -0.84
C ASP A 106 -5.40 -7.94 -2.17
N SER A 107 -5.78 -8.63 -3.25
CA SER A 107 -5.89 -8.03 -4.58
C SER A 107 -7.00 -6.98 -4.64
N ALA A 108 -8.14 -7.23 -3.99
CA ALA A 108 -9.25 -6.27 -3.96
C ALA A 108 -8.89 -5.03 -3.13
N LEU A 109 -8.20 -5.23 -2.00
CA LEU A 109 -7.71 -4.13 -1.17
C LEU A 109 -6.67 -3.29 -1.91
N LEU A 110 -5.67 -3.92 -2.55
CA LEU A 110 -4.66 -3.21 -3.34
C LEU A 110 -5.28 -2.43 -4.50
N ALA A 111 -6.27 -3.00 -5.20
CA ALA A 111 -6.98 -2.30 -6.27
C ALA A 111 -7.75 -1.07 -5.74
N ALA A 112 -8.41 -1.18 -4.58
CA ALA A 112 -9.11 -0.07 -3.97
C ALA A 112 -8.15 1.03 -3.48
N MET A 113 -7.04 0.65 -2.83
CA MET A 113 -5.98 1.58 -2.44
C MET A 113 -5.42 2.31 -3.66
N ARG A 114 -5.15 1.58 -4.74
CA ARG A 114 -4.64 2.15 -5.99
C ARG A 114 -5.63 3.13 -6.62
N ALA A 115 -6.90 2.76 -6.73
CA ALA A 115 -7.94 3.61 -7.30
C ALA A 115 -8.14 4.90 -6.49
N ALA A 116 -8.08 4.82 -5.16
CA ALA A 116 -8.16 5.98 -4.29
C ALA A 116 -6.90 6.86 -4.39
N PHE A 117 -5.72 6.25 -4.50
CA PHE A 117 -4.43 6.95 -4.60
C PHE A 117 -4.32 7.77 -5.89
N ASP A 118 -4.58 7.15 -7.03
CA ASP A 118 -4.49 7.82 -8.34
C ASP A 118 -5.68 8.75 -8.61
N GLY A 119 -6.83 8.49 -7.98
CA GLY A 119 -8.05 9.26 -8.15
C GLY A 119 -8.16 10.39 -7.12
N LEU A 120 -9.01 10.18 -6.11
CA LEU A 120 -9.40 11.21 -5.14
C LEU A 120 -8.23 11.80 -4.35
N ALA A 121 -7.21 10.99 -4.05
CA ALA A 121 -6.04 11.44 -3.31
C ALA A 121 -5.00 12.15 -4.17
N GLY A 122 -5.04 11.99 -5.49
CA GLY A 122 -4.10 12.61 -6.43
C GLY A 122 -2.64 12.42 -6.04
N GLY A 123 -2.26 11.23 -5.56
CA GLY A 123 -0.91 10.92 -5.09
C GLY A 123 -0.62 11.22 -3.62
N SER A 124 -1.56 11.77 -2.87
CA SER A 124 -1.37 12.08 -1.45
C SER A 124 -1.57 10.84 -0.57
N LEU A 125 -0.49 10.32 0.00
CA LEU A 125 -0.54 9.22 0.97
C LEU A 125 -1.30 9.60 2.26
N ASN A 126 -1.19 10.86 2.69
CA ASN A 126 -1.95 11.36 3.85
C ASN A 126 -3.46 11.31 3.56
N TYR A 127 -3.87 11.78 2.38
CA TYR A 127 -5.29 11.78 2.02
C TYR A 127 -5.82 10.37 1.77
N LEU A 128 -4.98 9.50 1.19
CA LEU A 128 -5.30 8.09 1.05
C LEU A 128 -5.58 7.46 2.42
N GLU A 129 -4.81 7.77 3.45
CA GLU A 129 -4.97 7.19 4.79
C GLU A 129 -6.32 7.54 5.41
N GLU A 130 -6.78 8.77 5.24
CA GLU A 130 -8.09 9.22 5.72
C GLU A 130 -9.25 8.66 4.87
N THR A 131 -9.03 8.49 3.57
CA THR A 131 -10.11 8.23 2.60
C THR A 131 -10.28 6.75 2.29
N VAL A 132 -9.21 5.95 2.32
CA VAL A 132 -9.21 4.56 1.85
C VAL A 132 -10.19 3.68 2.62
N LEU A 133 -10.28 3.84 3.94
CA LEU A 133 -11.20 3.06 4.77
C LEU A 133 -12.67 3.42 4.48
N THR A 134 -12.92 4.70 4.22
CA THR A 134 -14.23 5.20 3.81
C THR A 134 -14.63 4.60 2.45
N GLU A 135 -13.71 4.60 1.50
CA GLU A 135 -13.93 4.01 0.17
C GLU A 135 -14.07 2.48 0.23
N LEU A 136 -13.28 1.79 1.03
CA LEU A 136 -13.42 0.35 1.26
C LEU A 136 -14.78 0.01 1.89
N ALA A 137 -15.27 0.83 2.82
CA ALA A 137 -16.61 0.69 3.38
C ALA A 137 -17.70 0.97 2.32
N ARG A 138 -17.47 1.83 1.33
CA ARG A 138 -18.40 2.05 0.21
C ARG A 138 -18.41 0.88 -0.78
N VAL A 139 -17.22 0.43 -1.19
CA VAL A 139 -17.03 -0.69 -2.12
C VAL A 139 -17.55 -2.01 -1.51
N SER A 140 -17.25 -2.30 -0.25
CA SER A 140 -17.75 -3.50 0.44
C SER A 140 -19.26 -3.51 0.63
N ARG A 141 -19.93 -2.35 0.61
CA ARG A 141 -21.39 -2.21 0.60
C ARG A 141 -22.00 -2.29 -0.81
N GLY A 142 -21.20 -2.49 -1.86
CA GLY A 142 -21.67 -2.54 -3.25
C GLY A 142 -22.08 -1.18 -3.82
N CYS A 143 -21.68 -0.08 -3.20
CA CYS A 143 -22.04 1.27 -3.65
C CYS A 143 -20.95 1.80 -4.60
N SER A 144 -20.97 1.37 -5.86
CA SER A 144 -20.22 2.04 -6.92
C SER A 144 -20.98 3.31 -7.32
N ALA A 145 -20.69 4.43 -6.67
CA ALA A 145 -21.08 5.73 -7.24
C ALA A 145 -20.07 6.05 -8.34
N ALA A 146 -20.51 6.04 -9.60
CA ALA A 146 -19.79 6.72 -10.65
C ALA A 146 -19.58 8.19 -10.24
N PRO A 147 -18.46 8.83 -10.59
CA PRO A 147 -18.33 10.26 -10.40
C PRO A 147 -19.44 10.92 -11.22
N GLU A 148 -20.36 11.62 -10.56
CA GLU A 148 -21.30 12.54 -11.21
C GLU A 148 -20.47 13.67 -11.84
N ALA A 149 -20.05 13.46 -13.08
CA ALA A 149 -19.63 14.51 -13.98
C ALA A 149 -20.88 15.03 -14.71
N ASP A 150 -21.76 15.72 -13.99
CA ASP A 150 -22.79 16.56 -14.62
C ASP A 150 -23.08 17.81 -13.75
N ALA A 151 -22.06 18.65 -13.63
CA ALA A 151 -22.15 19.97 -13.02
C ALA A 151 -21.47 21.05 -13.88
N LEU A 152 -21.51 20.90 -15.20
CA LEU A 152 -21.14 21.98 -16.13
C LEU A 152 -22.30 22.24 -17.08
N GLY A 153 -23.16 23.15 -16.63
CA GLY A 153 -24.19 23.75 -17.47
C GLY A 153 -23.58 24.45 -18.68
N LEU A 154 -24.17 24.19 -19.84
CA LEU A 154 -24.13 25.08 -21.00
C LEU A 154 -25.57 25.32 -21.46
N PRO A 155 -25.88 26.56 -21.90
CA PRO A 155 -27.25 27.03 -22.06
C PRO A 155 -27.94 26.36 -23.25
N ALA A 156 -29.26 26.22 -23.14
CA ALA A 156 -30.12 25.90 -24.26
C ALA A 156 -29.97 26.99 -25.32
N GLU A 157 -29.45 26.63 -26.50
CA GLU A 157 -29.59 27.46 -27.68
C GLU A 157 -31.05 27.35 -28.15
N GLU A 158 -31.74 28.47 -28.10
CA GLU A 158 -33.06 28.68 -28.71
C GLU A 158 -32.88 28.81 -30.23
N GLU A 159 -33.66 28.06 -31.00
CA GLU A 159 -34.06 28.43 -32.37
C GLU A 159 -35.56 28.22 -32.55
#